data_AF-A0A512B5N8-F1
#
_entry.id   AF-A0A512B5N8-F1
#
_cell.length_a   1.000
_cell.length_b   1.000
_cell.length_c   1.000
_cell.angle_alpha   90.00
_cell.angle_beta   90.00
_cell.angle_gamma   90.00
#
_symmetry.space_group_name_H-M   'P 1'
#
loop_
_entity.id
_entity.type
_entity.pdbx_description
1 polymer ?
#
loop_
_entity_poly.entity_id
_entity_poly.type
_entity_poly.pdbx_seq_one_letter_code
_entity_poly.pdbx_strand_id
1 'polypeptide(L)'
;MIMLGANQLLTMLQEQPCSAILNSNQELIGPWHDGALFLASQWAPQAKKSGVLYFAHVLAPGTYGQSSFEKFYQLAQHHLQIETFTTDEEAAAWLLD
;
A
#
# COMPACT_ATOMS: atom_id res chain seq x y z
N MET A 1 10.35 -6.63 -8.80
CA MET A 1 10.20 -7.01 -7.38
C MET A 1 8.85 -6.58 -6.81
N ILE A 2 8.43 -5.31 -6.94
CA ILE A 2 7.13 -4.81 -6.39
C ILE A 2 5.91 -5.61 -6.87
N MET A 3 5.76 -5.84 -8.19
CA MET A 3 4.60 -6.57 -8.72
C MET A 3 4.51 -8.03 -8.23
N LEU A 4 5.66 -8.69 -8.07
CA LEU A 4 5.70 -10.08 -7.60
C LEU A 4 5.28 -10.14 -6.12
N GLY A 5 5.85 -9.28 -5.27
CA GLY A 5 5.47 -9.22 -3.85
C GLY A 5 4.00 -8.82 -3.65
N ALA A 6 3.51 -7.87 -4.45
CA ALA A 6 2.10 -7.47 -4.43
C ALA A 6 1.16 -8.63 -4.77
N ASN A 7 1.47 -9.41 -5.81
CA ASN A 7 0.65 -10.56 -6.18
C ASN A 7 0.75 -11.70 -5.16
N GLN A 8 1.92 -11.92 -4.55
CA GLN A 8 2.07 -12.86 -3.44
C GLN A 8 1.19 -12.45 -2.25
N LEU A 9 1.12 -11.16 -1.94
CA LEU A 9 0.23 -10.66 -0.89
C LEU A 9 -1.25 -10.92 -1.20
N LEU A 10 -1.68 -10.84 -2.47
CA LEU A 10 -3.05 -11.24 -2.85
C LEU A 10 -3.30 -12.72 -2.61
N THR A 11 -2.34 -13.59 -2.93
CA THR A 11 -2.45 -15.02 -2.63
C THR A 11 -2.57 -15.26 -1.12
N MET A 12 -1.75 -14.58 -0.32
CA MET A 12 -1.82 -14.67 1.14
C MET A 12 -3.18 -14.21 1.68
N LEU A 13 -3.74 -13.12 1.13
CA LEU A 13 -5.07 -12.63 1.52
C LEU A 13 -6.21 -13.59 1.18
N GLN A 14 -6.02 -14.49 0.21
CA GLN A 14 -7.00 -15.53 -0.09
C GLN A 14 -6.97 -16.65 0.95
N GLU A 15 -5.78 -17.00 1.45
CA GLU A 15 -5.60 -18.03 2.47
C GLU A 15 -5.94 -17.51 3.88
N GLN A 16 -5.57 -16.26 4.15
CA GLN A 16 -5.78 -15.58 5.41
C GLN A 16 -6.32 -14.16 5.15
N PRO A 17 -7.66 -14.00 5.09
CA PRO A 17 -8.27 -12.70 4.86
C PRO A 17 -7.90 -11.69 5.95
N CYS A 18 -7.44 -10.52 5.53
CA CYS A 18 -7.14 -9.38 6.38
C CYS A 18 -7.83 -8.12 5.83
N SER A 19 -8.46 -7.35 6.71
CA SER A 19 -9.10 -6.07 6.34
C SER A 19 -8.12 -4.91 6.26
N ALA A 20 -6.90 -5.09 6.75
CA ALA A 20 -5.93 -4.02 6.99
C ALA A 20 -4.54 -4.44 6.50
N ILE A 21 -3.83 -3.49 5.86
CA ILE A 21 -2.45 -3.66 5.40
C ILE A 21 -1.62 -2.48 5.85
N LEU A 22 -0.45 -2.77 6.42
CA LEU A 22 0.61 -1.80 6.69
C LEU A 22 1.71 -2.00 5.64
N ASN A 23 1.96 -0.98 4.83
CA ASN A 23 3.03 -0.96 3.84
C ASN A 23 4.10 0.05 4.25
N SER A 24 5.24 -0.45 4.71
CA SER A 24 6.37 0.40 5.11
C SER A 24 7.37 0.61 3.98
N ASN A 25 7.59 1.87 3.61
CA ASN A 25 8.59 2.26 2.62
C ASN A 25 9.82 2.94 3.27
N GLN A 26 10.05 2.77 4.58
CA GLN A 26 11.18 3.41 5.26
C GLN A 26 12.55 3.06 4.63
N GLU A 27 12.71 1.85 4.11
CA GLU A 27 13.93 1.39 3.43
C GLU A 27 13.91 1.57 1.91
N LEU A 28 12.88 2.23 1.36
CA LEU A 28 12.74 2.41 -0.08
C LEU A 28 13.83 3.34 -0.63
N ILE A 29 14.57 2.83 -1.61
CA ILE A 29 15.59 3.60 -2.32
C ILE A 29 15.08 3.95 -3.72
N GLY A 30 14.88 5.25 -3.97
CA GLY A 30 14.50 5.77 -5.28
C GLY A 30 13.01 5.71 -5.61
N PRO A 31 12.61 6.12 -6.83
CA PRO A 31 11.22 6.16 -7.25
C PRO A 31 10.68 4.76 -7.61
N TRP A 32 9.37 4.56 -7.46
CA TRP A 32 8.68 3.29 -7.72
C TRP A 32 7.48 3.45 -8.67
N HIS A 33 7.62 4.34 -9.67
CA HIS A 33 6.56 4.77 -10.57
C HIS A 33 5.76 3.64 -11.23
N ASP A 34 6.43 2.65 -11.82
CA ASP A 34 5.75 1.53 -12.48
C ASP A 34 4.99 0.67 -11.47
N GLY A 35 5.56 0.51 -10.27
CA GLY A 35 4.93 -0.16 -9.14
C GLY A 35 3.67 0.58 -8.68
N ALA A 36 3.73 1.91 -8.60
CA ALA A 36 2.61 2.76 -8.20
C ALA A 36 1.43 2.63 -9.15
N LEU A 37 1.69 2.69 -10.46
CA LEU A 37 0.64 2.55 -11.46
C LEU A 37 0.01 1.16 -11.43
N PHE A 38 0.83 0.11 -11.35
CA PHE A 38 0.34 -1.26 -11.22
C PHE A 38 -0.49 -1.45 -9.96
N LEU A 39 0.04 -1.01 -8.81
CA LEU A 39 -0.60 -1.19 -7.51
C LEU A 39 -1.96 -0.49 -7.46
N ALA A 40 -2.06 0.70 -8.05
CA ALA A 40 -3.29 1.47 -7.98
C ALA A 40 -4.36 1.00 -8.98
N SER A 41 -3.95 0.63 -10.20
CA SER A 41 -4.90 0.27 -11.27
C SER A 41 -5.29 -1.21 -11.30
N GLN A 42 -4.40 -2.11 -10.88
CA GLN A 42 -4.61 -3.56 -10.98
C GLN A 42 -4.75 -4.21 -9.61
N TRP A 43 -3.87 -3.86 -8.66
CA TRP A 43 -3.80 -4.56 -7.39
C TRP A 43 -4.85 -4.07 -6.39
N ALA A 44 -5.01 -2.76 -6.17
CA ALA A 44 -5.95 -2.21 -5.20
C ALA A 44 -7.41 -2.66 -5.41
N PRO A 45 -7.94 -2.76 -6.65
CA PRO A 45 -9.25 -3.34 -6.89
C PRO A 45 -9.36 -4.82 -6.46
N GLN A 46 -8.28 -5.59 -6.63
CA GLN A 46 -8.24 -7.00 -6.23
C GLN A 46 -8.12 -7.14 -4.71
N ALA A 47 -7.27 -6.34 -4.07
CA ALA A 47 -7.16 -6.28 -2.62
C ALA A 47 -8.51 -5.99 -1.96
N LYS A 48 -9.25 -5.01 -2.50
CA LYS A 48 -10.63 -4.72 -2.06
C LYS A 48 -11.57 -5.93 -2.18
N LYS A 49 -11.51 -6.65 -3.31
CA LYS A 49 -12.32 -7.87 -3.52
C LYS A 49 -11.97 -8.99 -2.54
N SER A 50 -10.72 -9.05 -2.09
CA SER A 50 -10.26 -9.98 -1.05
C SER A 50 -10.63 -9.54 0.37
N GLY A 51 -11.31 -8.40 0.55
CA GLY A 51 -11.80 -7.92 1.84
C GLY A 51 -10.91 -6.85 2.50
N VAL A 52 -9.86 -6.39 1.82
CA VAL A 52 -9.03 -5.28 2.33
C VAL A 52 -9.81 -3.97 2.27
N LEU A 53 -9.82 -3.23 3.36
CA LEU A 53 -10.47 -1.93 3.51
C LEU A 53 -9.45 -0.84 3.80
N TYR A 54 -8.50 -1.10 4.70
CA TYR A 54 -7.54 -0.12 5.23
C TYR A 54 -6.13 -0.37 4.71
N PHE A 55 -5.45 0.69 4.31
CA PHE A 55 -4.08 0.65 3.80
C PHE A 55 -3.25 1.78 4.43
N ALA A 56 -2.45 1.43 5.44
CA ALA A 56 -1.53 2.36 6.08
C ALA A 56 -0.21 2.39 5.28
N HIS A 57 0.21 3.58 4.86
CA HIS A 57 1.42 3.77 4.07
C HIS A 57 2.48 4.56 4.84
N VAL A 58 3.56 3.90 5.26
CA VAL A 58 4.69 4.60 5.91
C VAL A 58 5.62 5.14 4.83
N LEU A 59 5.82 6.46 4.82
CA LEU A 59 6.58 7.16 3.80
C LEU A 59 8.10 6.86 3.93
N ALA A 60 8.79 6.86 2.78
CA ALA A 60 10.25 6.81 2.76
C ALA A 60 10.86 8.12 3.28
N PRO A 61 12.01 8.09 3.96
CA PRO A 61 12.74 9.30 4.35
C PRO A 61 13.25 10.03 3.09
N GLY A 62 12.59 11.12 2.72
CA GLY A 62 12.96 11.97 1.57
C GLY A 62 11.83 12.17 0.55
N THR A 63 12.14 12.80 -0.58
CA THR A 63 11.15 13.22 -1.58
C THR A 63 10.90 12.20 -2.70
N TYR A 64 11.82 11.26 -2.92
CA TYR A 64 11.77 10.34 -4.07
C TYR A 64 10.53 9.43 -4.09
N GLY A 65 10.02 9.04 -2.93
CA GLY A 65 8.83 8.20 -2.82
C GLY A 65 7.51 8.97 -3.01
N GLN A 66 7.50 10.29 -2.80
CA GLN A 66 6.27 11.09 -2.71
C GLN A 66 5.53 11.16 -4.05
N SER A 67 6.23 11.45 -5.15
CA SER A 67 5.57 11.55 -6.48
C SER A 67 5.00 10.22 -6.96
N SER A 68 5.63 9.11 -6.56
CA SER A 68 5.14 7.76 -6.85
C SER A 68 3.92 7.45 -5.99
N PHE A 69 3.96 7.81 -4.71
CA PHE A 69 2.82 7.66 -3.81
C PHE A 69 1.61 8.50 -4.24
N GLU A 70 1.80 9.76 -4.66
CA GLU A 70 0.70 10.60 -5.16
C GLU A 70 -0.04 9.91 -6.31
N LYS A 71 0.70 9.37 -7.28
CA LYS A 71 0.11 8.60 -8.40
C LYS A 71 -0.66 7.37 -7.93
N PHE A 72 -0.12 6.67 -6.93
CA PHE A 72 -0.81 5.54 -6.33
C PHE A 72 -2.11 5.98 -5.66
N TYR A 73 -2.03 6.97 -4.77
CA TYR A 73 -3.14 7.48 -3.98
C TYR A 73 -4.30 7.95 -4.85
N GLN A 74 -4.02 8.71 -5.91
CA GLN A 74 -5.03 9.27 -6.80
C GLN A 74 -6.02 8.22 -7.34
N LEU A 75 -5.54 7.01 -7.63
CA LEU A 75 -6.36 5.93 -8.17
C LEU A 75 -6.81 4.94 -7.07
N ALA A 76 -5.92 4.61 -6.14
CA ALA A 76 -6.18 3.58 -5.13
C ALA A 76 -7.19 4.02 -4.06
N GLN A 77 -7.31 5.33 -3.77
CA GLN A 77 -8.24 5.87 -2.78
C GLN A 77 -9.72 5.55 -3.08
N HIS A 78 -10.06 5.25 -4.34
CA HIS A 78 -11.41 4.82 -4.72
C HIS A 78 -11.72 3.38 -4.29
N HIS A 79 -10.68 2.60 -3.98
CA HIS A 79 -10.77 1.20 -3.63
C HIS A 79 -10.53 0.95 -2.14
N LEU A 80 -9.59 1.68 -1.53
CA LEU A 80 -9.11 1.48 -0.17
C LEU A 80 -9.13 2.80 0.61
N GLN A 81 -9.33 2.73 1.93
CA GLN A 81 -9.04 3.86 2.83
C GLN A 81 -7.54 3.89 3.09
N ILE A 82 -6.90 4.94 2.59
CA ILE A 82 -5.44 5.08 2.60
C ILE A 82 -5.08 6.23 3.53
N GLU A 83 -4.22 5.96 4.50
CA GLU A 83 -3.62 6.97 5.37
C GLU A 83 -2.10 6.87 5.34
N THR A 84 -1.42 8.00 5.49
CA THR A 84 0.04 8.09 5.44
C THR A 84 0.65 8.38 6.80
N PHE A 85 1.78 7.75 7.08
CA PHE A 85 2.47 7.85 8.36
C PHE A 85 3.97 8.06 8.15
N THR A 86 4.65 8.49 9.21
CA THR A 86 6.12 8.62 9.20
C THR A 86 6.81 7.46 9.90
N THR A 87 6.09 6.74 10.76
CA THR A 87 6.61 5.56 11.47
C THR A 87 5.66 4.37 11.36
N ASP A 88 6.22 3.17 11.55
CA ASP A 88 5.45 1.93 11.57
C ASP A 88 4.54 1.88 12.81
N GLU A 89 4.95 2.48 13.93
CA GLU A 89 4.16 2.53 15.16
C GLU A 89 2.87 3.34 14.99
N GLU A 90 2.94 4.51 14.33
CA GLU A 90 1.76 5.34 14.04
C GLU A 90 0.78 4.60 13.12
N ALA A 91 1.32 3.98 12.07
CA ALA A 91 0.54 3.20 11.12
C ALA A 91 -0.15 2.01 11.77
N ALA A 92 0.56 1.27 12.64
CA ALA A 92 0.02 0.12 13.34
C ALA A 92 -1.06 0.53 14.33
N ALA A 93 -0.87 1.64 15.05
CA ALA A 93 -1.88 2.17 15.97
C ALA A 93 -3.20 2.49 15.23
N TRP A 94 -3.11 3.16 14.08
CA TRP A 94 -4.28 3.50 13.27
C TRP A 94 -5.05 2.26 12.74
N LEU A 95 -4.36 1.16 12.46
CA LEU A 95 -5.01 -0.08 12.00
C LEU A 95 -5.69 -0.88 13.13
N LEU A 96 -5.36 -0.58 14.38
CA LEU A 96 -5.88 -1.27 15.58
C LEU A 96 -7.02 -0.50 16.27
N ASP A 97 -7.19 0.78 15.94
CA ASP A 97 -8.31 1.64 16.39
C ASP A 97 -9.63 1.28 15.67
#